data_AF-A0A499UWV8-F1
#
_entry.id   AF-A0A499UWV8-F1
#
_cell.length_a   1.000
_cell.length_b   1.000
_cell.length_c   1.000
_cell.angle_alpha   90.00
_cell.angle_beta   90.00
_cell.angle_gamma   90.00
#
_symmetry.space_group_name_H-M   'P 1'
#
loop_
_entity.id
_entity.type
_entity.pdbx_description
1 polymer ?
#
loop_
_entity_poly.entity_id
_entity_poly.type
_entity_poly.pdbx_seq_one_letter_code
_entity_poly.pdbx_strand_id
1 'polypeptide(L)'
;MDARYRAVFTDLRTDQAIDVLPLREVEYDDYLGKPGSLTATIPVPDTRMARRVRELVEGRTAVYLERGDEVCWGGIVWTLTPATDDRGLTTVGLQAATFDSYAGRRYIRANLSFTALDHLEIVRRLWDYMQGSEGGHIGVEYEPTAPPRPVRWPTATVTRPWWRRRSGNSRRWNRVSSTGSRCTGIR
;
A
#
# COMPACT_ATOMS: atom_id res chain seq x y z
N MET A 1 12.32 18.18 -14.84
CA MET A 1 11.23 18.92 -14.17
C MET A 1 11.15 18.37 -12.77
N ASP A 2 11.56 19.17 -11.80
CA ASP A 2 11.72 18.77 -10.40
C ASP A 2 10.33 18.70 -9.76
N ALA A 3 9.75 17.50 -9.67
CA ALA A 3 8.45 17.33 -9.04
C ALA A 3 8.63 17.55 -7.53
N ARG A 4 8.12 18.68 -7.04
CA ARG A 4 8.20 19.01 -5.61
C ARG A 4 7.36 18.00 -4.83
N TYR A 5 8.02 17.18 -4.02
CA TYR A 5 7.33 16.33 -3.05
C TYR A 5 6.86 17.16 -1.86
N ARG A 6 5.65 16.88 -1.41
CA ARG A 6 5.11 17.38 -0.16
C ARG A 6 5.00 16.21 0.81
N ALA A 7 5.60 16.32 1.98
CA ALA A 7 5.54 15.29 3.00
C ALA A 7 4.54 15.68 4.08
N VAL A 8 3.52 14.85 4.25
CA VAL A 8 2.48 15.01 5.27
C VAL A 8 2.72 13.98 6.36
N PHE A 9 2.83 14.45 7.59
CA PHE A 9 2.99 13.63 8.78
C PHE A 9 1.64 13.49 9.48
N THR A 10 1.23 12.26 9.77
CA THR A 10 -0.02 11.96 10.46
C THR A 10 0.22 11.05 11.67
N ASP A 11 -0.71 11.03 12.62
CA ASP A 11 -0.73 9.99 13.65
C ASP A 11 -1.10 8.65 13.00
N LEU A 12 -0.29 7.62 13.24
CA LEU A 12 -0.43 6.31 12.60
C LEU A 12 -1.77 5.63 12.92
N ARG A 13 -2.36 5.87 14.09
CA ARG A 13 -3.58 5.18 14.53
C ARG A 13 -4.85 5.92 14.14
N THR A 14 -4.85 7.24 14.23
CA THR A 14 -6.04 8.06 13.95
C THR A 14 -6.03 8.67 12.55
N ASP A 15 -4.90 8.58 11.84
CA ASP A 15 -4.64 9.24 10.56
C ASP A 15 -4.84 10.76 10.60
N GLN A 16 -4.75 11.36 11.80
CA GLN A 16 -4.89 12.80 11.96
C GLN A 16 -3.59 13.49 11.53
N ALA A 17 -3.69 14.46 10.62
CA ALA A 17 -2.55 15.28 10.21
C ALA A 17 -1.94 16.01 11.42
N ILE A 18 -0.66 15.73 11.67
CA ILE A 18 0.17 16.40 12.66
C ILE A 18 0.75 17.65 12.00
N ASP A 19 1.50 17.46 10.91
CA ASP A 19 2.19 18.56 10.26
C ASP A 19 2.66 18.27 8.83
N VAL A 20 3.09 19.31 8.13
CA VAL A 20 3.68 19.24 6.80
C VAL A 20 5.06 19.87 6.85
N LEU A 21 6.09 19.07 6.62
CA LEU A 21 7.48 19.50 6.77
C LEU A 21 8.22 19.43 5.43
N PRO A 22 9.12 20.39 5.16
CA PRO A 22 9.94 20.33 3.96
C PRO A 22 10.94 19.20 4.09
N LEU A 23 10.99 18.31 3.10
CA LEU A 23 12.02 17.28 2.98
C LEU A 23 13.07 17.69 1.94
N ARG A 24 14.31 17.28 2.18
CA ARG A 24 15.43 17.35 1.24
C ARG A 24 15.95 15.94 1.00
N GLU A 25 16.58 15.74 -0.16
CA GLU A 25 17.25 14.48 -0.50
C GLU A 25 16.33 13.27 -0.31
N VAL A 26 15.09 13.41 -0.78
CA VAL A 26 14.07 12.36 -0.66
C VAL A 26 14.42 11.22 -1.60
N GLU A 27 14.76 10.08 -1.02
CA GLU A 27 14.94 8.82 -1.71
C GLU A 27 13.91 7.83 -1.18
N TYR A 28 13.20 7.17 -2.09
CA TYR A 28 12.27 6.12 -1.72
C TYR A 28 12.30 4.98 -2.72
N ASP A 29 11.99 3.79 -2.25
CA ASP A 29 11.86 2.59 -3.05
C ASP A 29 10.54 1.87 -2.76
N ASP A 30 10.11 1.10 -3.75
CA ASP A 30 8.96 0.20 -3.66
C ASP A 30 9.40 -1.16 -4.22
N TYR A 31 9.73 -2.09 -3.32
CA TYR A 31 10.15 -3.43 -3.68
C TYR A 31 9.00 -4.42 -3.51
N LEU A 32 8.82 -5.28 -4.50
CA LEU A 32 7.94 -6.44 -4.35
C LEU A 32 8.58 -7.47 -3.41
N GLY A 33 7.91 -7.73 -2.28
CA GLY A 33 8.29 -8.78 -1.33
C GLY A 33 9.21 -8.34 -0.18
N LYS A 34 9.51 -7.04 -0.07
CA LYS A 34 10.16 -6.44 1.10
C LYS A 34 9.49 -5.10 1.41
N PRO A 35 9.50 -4.64 2.68
CA PRO A 35 9.03 -3.30 2.97
C PRO A 35 9.84 -2.28 2.17
N GLY A 36 9.16 -1.38 1.49
CA GLY A 36 9.77 -0.23 0.82
C GLY A 36 10.39 0.70 1.86
N SER A 37 11.48 1.37 1.51
CA SER A 37 12.15 2.31 2.40
C SER A 37 12.06 3.74 1.87
N LEU A 38 12.09 4.69 2.80
CA LEU A 38 12.21 6.12 2.50
C LEU A 38 13.27 6.71 3.41
N THR A 39 14.21 7.42 2.80
CA THR A 39 15.20 8.24 3.51
C THR A 39 15.06 9.68 3.05
N ALA A 40 15.08 10.61 4.01
CA ALA A 40 15.02 12.04 3.73
C ALA A 40 15.66 12.85 4.85
N THR A 41 15.95 14.12 4.57
CA THR A 41 16.50 15.04 5.56
C THR A 41 15.58 16.23 5.78
N ILE A 42 15.23 16.51 7.03
CA ILE A 42 14.44 17.68 7.43
C ILE A 42 15.41 18.79 7.87
N PRO A 43 15.45 19.95 7.19
CA PRO A 43 16.24 21.08 7.64
C PRO A 43 15.57 21.77 8.85
N VAL A 44 16.34 22.06 9.89
CA VAL A 44 15.87 22.71 11.11
C VAL A 44 16.61 24.05 11.31
N PRO A 45 16.23 25.10 10.56
CA PRO A 45 16.95 26.39 10.59
C PRO A 45 16.65 27.23 11.84
N ASP A 46 15.54 26.97 12.52
CA ASP A 46 15.09 27.77 13.66
C ASP A 46 14.41 26.92 14.74
N THR A 47 14.18 27.54 15.91
CA THR A 47 13.56 26.89 17.07
C THR A 47 12.10 26.52 16.85
N ARG A 48 11.39 27.20 15.94
CA ARG A 48 9.99 26.89 15.59
C ARG A 48 9.93 25.58 14.82
N MET A 49 10.81 25.38 13.83
CA MET A 49 10.94 24.13 13.11
C MET A 49 11.37 23.01 14.06
N ALA A 50 12.31 23.28 14.96
CA ALA A 50 12.73 22.29 15.95
C ALA A 50 11.57 21.84 16.85
N ARG A 51 10.64 22.73 17.21
CA ARG A 51 9.44 22.37 17.95
C ARG A 51 8.50 21.48 17.14
N ARG A 52 8.26 21.80 15.87
CA ARG A 52 7.42 21.00 14.96
C ARG A 52 7.97 19.59 14.76
N VAL A 53 9.28 19.47 14.51
CA VAL A 53 9.93 18.15 14.33
C VAL A 53 9.88 17.31 15.62
N ARG A 54 9.91 17.95 16.80
CA ARG A 54 9.75 17.25 18.10
C ARG A 54 8.35 16.68 18.34
N GLU A 55 7.35 17.10 17.58
CA GLU A 55 6.00 16.50 17.65
C GLU A 55 5.94 15.14 16.94
N LEU A 56 6.91 14.85 16.07
CA LEU A 56 7.03 13.55 15.42
C LEU A 56 7.54 12.52 16.42
N VAL A 57 6.81 11.41 16.54
CA VAL A 57 7.15 10.28 17.41
C VAL A 57 7.43 9.05 16.57
N GLU A 58 8.63 8.49 16.73
CA GLU A 58 9.05 7.25 16.07
C GLU A 58 8.07 6.10 16.38
N GLY A 59 7.70 5.34 15.35
CA GLY A 59 6.77 4.22 15.44
C GLY A 59 5.30 4.59 15.68
N ARG A 60 4.98 5.89 15.84
CA ARG A 60 3.60 6.40 15.97
C ARG A 60 3.23 7.42 14.90
N THR A 61 4.19 7.87 14.12
CA THR A 61 3.98 8.84 13.06
C THR A 61 4.02 8.14 11.71
N ALA A 62 3.00 8.34 10.89
CA ALA A 62 3.02 7.99 9.48
C ALA A 62 3.47 9.20 8.65
N VAL A 63 4.08 8.91 7.50
CA VAL A 63 4.48 9.90 6.51
C VAL A 63 3.91 9.50 5.16
N TYR A 64 3.27 10.46 4.50
CA TYR A 64 2.80 10.34 3.14
C TYR A 64 3.57 11.31 2.26
N LEU A 65 4.13 10.79 1.16
CA LEU A 65 4.67 11.62 0.11
C LEU A 65 3.58 11.89 -0.93
N GLU A 66 3.33 13.15 -1.16
CA GLU A 66 2.44 13.64 -2.19
C GLU A 66 3.26 14.23 -3.34
N ARG A 67 2.83 13.94 -4.56
CA ARG A 67 3.33 14.57 -5.78
C ARG A 67 2.14 15.18 -6.52
N GLY A 68 1.96 16.49 -6.39
CA GLY A 68 0.75 17.16 -6.84
C GLY A 68 -0.41 16.83 -5.89
N ASP A 69 -1.51 16.31 -6.43
CA ASP A 69 -2.71 15.94 -5.68
C ASP A 69 -2.81 14.43 -5.39
N GLU A 70 -1.75 13.66 -5.69
CA GLU A 70 -1.72 12.21 -5.51
C GLU A 70 -0.67 11.80 -4.48
N VAL A 71 -1.04 10.88 -3.59
CA VAL A 71 -0.11 10.20 -2.68
C VAL A 71 0.68 9.17 -3.48
N CYS A 72 1.99 9.37 -3.60
CA CYS A 72 2.87 8.49 -4.35
C CYS A 72 3.57 7.44 -3.47
N TRP A 73 3.64 7.65 -2.16
CA TRP A 73 4.25 6.71 -1.22
C TRP A 73 3.74 6.96 0.20
N GLY A 74 3.67 5.93 1.03
CA GLY A 74 3.26 6.05 2.43
C GLY A 74 3.92 5.01 3.33
N GLY A 75 4.24 5.41 4.55
CA GLY A 75 4.88 4.51 5.52
C GLY A 75 4.97 5.07 6.93
N ILE A 76 5.59 4.30 7.80
CA ILE A 76 5.78 4.59 9.23
C ILE A 76 7.18 5.18 9.42
N VAL A 77 7.26 6.30 10.13
CA VAL A 77 8.53 6.89 10.56
C VAL A 77 9.11 6.04 11.67
N TRP A 78 10.30 5.50 11.46
CA TRP A 78 10.93 4.58 12.38
C TRP A 78 12.14 5.15 13.09
N THR A 79 12.83 6.10 12.48
CA THR A 79 14.05 6.69 13.02
C THR A 79 14.13 8.14 12.62
N LEU A 80 14.39 8.99 13.61
CA LEU A 80 14.67 10.41 13.48
C LEU A 80 16.02 10.68 14.15
N THR A 81 17.03 10.99 13.35
CA THR A 81 18.40 11.21 13.82
C THR A 81 18.76 12.68 13.65
N PRO A 82 18.81 13.46 14.74
CA PRO A 82 19.32 14.83 14.70
C PRO A 82 20.81 14.83 14.36
N ALA A 83 21.21 15.66 13.40
CA ALA A 83 22.59 15.89 13.02
C ALA A 83 22.85 17.40 12.94
N THR A 84 24.05 17.81 13.34
CA THR A 84 24.51 19.20 13.17
C THR A 84 25.75 19.14 12.29
N ASP A 85 25.77 19.94 11.23
CA ASP A 85 26.94 20.04 10.37
C ASP A 85 28.03 20.95 10.98
N ASP A 86 29.23 20.92 10.40
CA ASP A 86 30.36 21.76 10.84
C ASP A 86 30.09 23.27 10.71
N ARG A 87 29.04 23.65 9.96
CA ARG A 87 28.60 25.03 9.75
C ARG A 87 27.51 25.45 10.74
N GLY A 88 27.13 24.57 11.68
CA GLY A 88 26.13 24.83 12.71
C GLY A 88 24.68 24.73 12.23
N LEU A 89 24.42 24.20 11.04
CA LEU A 89 23.06 23.91 10.57
C LEU A 89 22.60 22.59 11.17
N THR A 90 21.47 22.64 11.88
CA THR A 90 20.80 21.45 12.39
C THR A 90 19.89 20.86 11.32
N THR A 91 19.99 19.55 11.15
CA THR A 91 19.14 18.74 10.28
C THR A 91 18.66 17.52 11.06
N VAL A 92 17.58 16.90 10.60
CA VAL A 92 17.08 15.64 11.16
C VAL A 92 16.97 14.66 10.01
N GLY A 93 17.79 13.61 10.04
CA GLY A 93 17.67 12.48 9.14
C GLY A 93 16.43 11.67 9.51
N LEU A 94 15.62 11.35 8.52
CA LEU A 94 14.39 10.59 8.65
C LEU A 94 14.54 9.27 7.89
N GLN A 95 14.20 8.17 8.57
CA GLN A 95 14.04 6.87 7.95
C GLN A 95 12.63 6.35 8.23
N ALA A 96 11.93 6.02 7.14
CA ALA A 96 10.61 5.45 7.17
C ALA A 96 10.56 4.17 6.33
N ALA A 97 9.58 3.33 6.59
CA ALA A 97 9.31 2.16 5.78
C ALA A 97 7.81 1.96 5.61
N THR A 98 7.39 1.31 4.52
CA THR A 98 5.97 1.04 4.23
C THR A 98 5.27 0.32 5.38
N PHE A 99 3.93 0.38 5.43
CA PHE A 99 3.14 -0.10 6.57
C PHE A 99 3.33 -1.59 6.91
N ASP A 100 3.67 -2.42 5.93
CA ASP A 100 3.99 -3.84 6.13
C ASP A 100 5.27 -4.07 6.96
N SER A 101 6.16 -3.08 7.05
CA SER A 101 7.32 -3.11 7.96
C SER A 101 6.93 -3.29 9.43
N TYR A 102 5.70 -2.94 9.80
CA TYR A 102 5.15 -3.18 11.13
C TYR A 102 5.19 -4.66 11.51
N ALA A 103 4.73 -5.54 10.61
CA ALA A 103 4.68 -6.97 10.88
C ALA A 103 6.09 -7.56 11.05
N GLY A 104 7.05 -7.11 10.24
CA GLY A 104 8.46 -7.54 10.35
C GLY A 104 9.15 -7.13 11.65
N ARG A 105 8.65 -6.09 12.33
CA ARG A 105 9.19 -5.59 13.60
C ARG A 105 8.49 -6.15 14.84
N ARG A 106 7.41 -6.92 14.67
CA ARG A 106 6.66 -7.54 15.78
C ARG A 106 7.04 -8.99 15.93
N TYR A 107 7.51 -9.36 17.13
CA TYR A 107 7.84 -10.73 17.46
C TYR A 107 6.70 -11.40 18.24
N ILE A 108 6.13 -12.47 17.69
CA ILE A 108 5.10 -13.27 18.36
C ILE A 108 5.79 -14.22 19.33
N ARG A 109 5.63 -13.98 20.63
CA ARG A 109 6.27 -14.79 21.70
C ARG A 109 5.39 -15.94 22.21
N ALA A 110 4.15 -16.03 21.74
CA ALA A 110 3.22 -17.08 22.13
C ALA A 110 3.14 -18.19 21.08
N ASN A 111 2.85 -19.39 21.54
CA ASN A 111 2.50 -20.50 20.66
C ASN A 111 1.05 -20.35 20.22
N LEU A 112 0.84 -20.04 18.95
CA LEU A 112 -0.49 -19.96 18.34
C LEU A 112 -0.74 -21.23 17.53
N SER A 113 -1.86 -21.91 17.79
CA SER A 113 -2.25 -23.13 17.10
C SER A 113 -3.49 -22.88 16.24
N PHE A 114 -3.43 -23.31 14.98
CA PHE A 114 -4.51 -23.17 14.01
C PHE A 114 -4.79 -24.55 13.39
N THR A 115 -6.06 -24.96 13.31
CA THR A 115 -6.44 -26.28 12.78
C THR A 115 -7.66 -26.12 11.88
N ALA A 116 -7.57 -26.64 10.65
CA ALA A 116 -8.63 -26.58 9.65
C ALA A 116 -9.16 -25.14 9.39
N LEU A 117 -8.28 -24.14 9.42
CA LEU A 117 -8.62 -22.76 9.08
C LEU A 117 -8.09 -22.38 7.70
N ASP A 118 -8.79 -21.47 7.04
CA ASP A 118 -8.35 -20.82 5.81
C ASP A 118 -7.08 -19.98 6.06
N HIS A 119 -6.18 -19.90 5.06
CA HIS A 119 -4.93 -19.17 5.21
C HIS A 119 -5.14 -17.66 5.46
N LEU A 120 -6.17 -17.04 4.87
CA LEU A 120 -6.48 -15.63 5.12
C LEU A 120 -6.99 -15.43 6.55
N GLU A 121 -7.75 -16.39 7.08
CA GLU A 121 -8.20 -16.38 8.47
C GLU A 121 -7.01 -16.49 9.45
N ILE A 122 -6.01 -17.31 9.13
CA ILE A 122 -4.77 -17.38 9.93
C ILE A 122 -4.06 -16.02 9.92
N VAL A 123 -3.90 -15.39 8.75
CA VAL A 123 -3.26 -14.07 8.63
C VAL A 123 -3.99 -13.01 9.46
N ARG A 124 -5.33 -12.97 9.41
CA ARG A 124 -6.15 -12.05 10.22
C ARG A 124 -5.90 -12.23 11.71
N ARG A 125 -5.92 -13.47 12.20
CA ARG A 125 -5.66 -13.76 13.62
C ARG A 125 -4.25 -13.39 14.05
N LEU A 126 -3.25 -13.62 13.20
CA LEU A 126 -1.88 -13.17 13.46
C LEU A 126 -1.81 -11.64 13.54
N TRP A 127 -2.51 -10.96 12.64
CA TRP A 127 -2.58 -9.50 12.62
C TRP A 127 -3.26 -8.93 13.87
N ASP A 128 -4.40 -9.49 14.26
CA ASP A 128 -5.12 -9.12 15.49
C ASP A 128 -4.26 -9.35 16.73
N TYR A 129 -3.52 -10.46 16.78
CA TYR A 129 -2.60 -10.74 17.88
C TYR A 129 -1.47 -9.69 17.97
N MET A 130 -0.89 -9.30 16.83
CA MET A 130 0.15 -8.27 16.79
C MET A 130 -0.39 -6.92 17.29
N GLN A 131 -1.56 -6.50 16.80
CA GLN A 131 -2.19 -5.23 17.20
C GLN A 131 -2.73 -5.22 18.63
N GLY A 132 -3.09 -6.38 19.18
CA GLY A 132 -3.57 -6.54 20.55
C GLY A 132 -2.47 -6.40 21.62
N SER A 133 -1.20 -6.38 21.23
CA SER A 133 -0.08 -6.10 22.16
C SER A 133 -0.10 -4.64 22.62
N GLU A 134 0.34 -4.38 23.86
CA GLU A 134 0.43 -3.02 24.40
C GLU A 134 1.29 -2.11 23.49
N GLY A 135 0.75 -0.95 23.13
CA GLY A 135 1.38 -0.02 22.17
C GLY A 135 1.54 -0.58 20.76
N GLY A 136 0.86 -1.67 20.41
CA GLY A 136 0.93 -2.33 19.11
C GLY A 136 -0.18 -1.95 18.13
N HIS A 137 -1.23 -1.29 18.59
CA HIS A 137 -2.39 -1.02 17.76
C HIS A 137 -2.11 0.10 16.74
N ILE A 138 -2.05 -0.26 15.45
CA ILE A 138 -1.82 0.69 14.35
C ILE A 138 -3.09 1.03 13.56
N GLY A 139 -4.26 0.50 13.94
CA GLY A 139 -5.54 0.90 13.35
C GLY A 139 -5.85 0.21 12.02
N VAL A 140 -5.09 -0.81 11.64
CA VAL A 140 -5.34 -1.55 10.41
C VAL A 140 -6.50 -2.52 10.64
N GLU A 141 -7.58 -2.31 9.91
CA GLU A 141 -8.75 -3.16 9.91
C GLU A 141 -8.83 -3.93 8.58
N TYR A 142 -9.56 -5.05 8.59
CA TYR A 142 -9.82 -5.83 7.39
C TYR A 142 -11.33 -5.94 7.16
N GLU A 143 -11.73 -6.00 5.89
CA GLU A 143 -13.13 -6.25 5.57
C GLU A 143 -13.52 -7.64 6.09
N PRO A 144 -14.64 -7.74 6.84
CA PRO A 144 -15.15 -9.03 7.24
C PRO A 144 -15.47 -9.85 5.99
N THR A 145 -15.10 -11.14 6.00
CA THR A 145 -15.40 -12.01 4.85
C THR A 145 -16.91 -12.04 4.62
N ALA A 146 -17.38 -11.36 3.57
CA ALA A 146 -18.73 -11.57 3.08
C ALA A 146 -18.85 -13.04 2.62
N PRO A 147 -19.99 -13.71 2.86
CA PRO A 147 -20.21 -15.03 2.29
C PRO A 147 -20.02 -14.95 0.77
N PRO A 148 -19.45 -15.99 0.14
CA PRO A 148 -19.17 -15.97 -1.29
C PRO A 148 -20.44 -15.59 -2.03
N ARG A 149 -20.41 -14.47 -2.75
CA ARG A 149 -21.48 -14.15 -3.70
C ARG A 149 -21.51 -15.30 -4.71
N PRO A 150 -22.67 -15.93 -4.97
CA PRO A 150 -22.75 -16.96 -5.98
C PRO A 150 -22.28 -16.35 -7.30
N VAL A 151 -21.10 -16.79 -7.76
CA VAL A 151 -20.59 -16.41 -9.07
C VAL A 151 -21.56 -17.02 -10.08
N ARG A 152 -22.43 -16.17 -10.63
CA ARG A 152 -23.31 -16.55 -11.72
C ARG A 152 -22.49 -16.46 -12.99
N TRP A 153 -21.71 -17.50 -13.28
CA TRP A 153 -21.18 -17.67 -14.62
C TRP A 153 -22.36 -17.57 -15.59
N PRO A 154 -22.31 -16.72 -16.63
CA PRO A 154 -23.29 -16.84 -17.70
C PRO A 154 -23.15 -18.27 -18.21
N THR A 155 -24.23 -19.06 -18.11
CA THR A 155 -24.30 -20.38 -18.73
C THR A 155 -24.21 -20.17 -20.24
N ALA A 156 -22.98 -20.08 -20.75
CA ALA A 156 -22.73 -20.21 -22.16
C ALA A 156 -23.05 -21.66 -22.49
N THR A 157 -24.25 -21.89 -23.01
CA THR A 157 -24.58 -23.17 -23.63
C THR A 157 -23.53 -23.38 -24.70
N VAL A 158 -22.61 -24.33 -24.49
CA VAL A 158 -21.64 -24.73 -25.51
C VAL A 158 -22.44 -25.39 -26.62
N THR A 159 -22.88 -24.59 -27.59
CA THR A 159 -23.50 -25.08 -28.81
C THR A 159 -22.42 -25.82 -29.60
N ARG A 160 -22.45 -27.15 -29.49
CA ARG A 160 -21.77 -28.20 -30.27
C ARG A 160 -20.31 -27.92 -30.70
N PRO A 161 -19.35 -28.79 -30.33
CA PRO A 161 -17.97 -28.62 -30.74
C PRO A 161 -17.78 -28.66 -32.26
N TRP A 162 -16.99 -27.71 -32.76
CA TRP A 162 -16.76 -27.41 -34.18
C TRP A 162 -16.08 -28.54 -34.98
N TRP A 163 -15.46 -29.52 -34.32
CA TRP A 163 -14.77 -30.63 -34.99
C TRP A 163 -15.70 -31.77 -35.45
N ARG A 164 -17.02 -31.66 -35.26
CA ARG A 164 -18.01 -32.63 -35.76
C ARG A 164 -18.61 -32.21 -37.13
N ARG A 165 -17.77 -31.80 -38.09
CA ARG A 165 -18.13 -31.78 -39.52
C ARG A 165 -17.21 -32.74 -40.28
N ARG A 166 -17.81 -33.82 -40.80
CA ARG A 166 -17.15 -34.81 -41.65
C ARG A 166 -16.59 -34.15 -42.91
N SER A 167 -15.37 -34.57 -43.23
CA SER A 167 -14.69 -34.65 -44.52
C SER A 167 -15.52 -34.33 -45.77
N GLY A 168 -15.04 -33.37 -46.57
CA GLY A 168 -15.58 -33.15 -47.91
C GLY A 168 -15.05 -31.91 -48.61
N ASN A 169 -13.81 -31.97 -49.07
CA ASN A 169 -13.28 -31.28 -50.24
C ASN A 169 -13.02 -29.76 -50.17
N SER A 170 -11.87 -29.44 -50.77
CA SER A 170 -11.21 -28.16 -51.00
C SER A 170 -12.10 -27.00 -51.47
N ARG A 171 -11.80 -25.78 -51.01
CA ARG A 171 -11.29 -24.66 -51.83
C ARG A 171 -11.37 -23.31 -51.10
N ARG A 172 -10.23 -22.63 -51.10
CA ARG A 172 -10.00 -21.20 -51.34
C ARG A 172 -10.79 -20.09 -50.57
N TRP A 173 -9.99 -19.21 -49.92
CA TRP A 173 -10.06 -17.73 -49.79
C TRP A 173 -11.37 -17.17 -49.15
N ASN A 174 -11.45 -16.07 -48.39
CA ASN A 174 -10.58 -14.92 -48.17
C ASN A 174 -11.08 -14.14 -46.92
N ARG A 175 -10.20 -13.29 -46.39
CA ARG A 175 -10.40 -12.16 -45.46
C ARG A 175 -11.73 -11.39 -45.57
N VAL A 176 -12.34 -10.99 -44.43
CA VAL A 176 -13.03 -9.69 -44.14
C VAL A 176 -13.17 -9.60 -42.60
N SER A 177 -12.33 -8.85 -41.86
CA SER A 177 -12.48 -7.45 -41.38
C SER A 177 -13.79 -7.07 -40.67
N SER A 178 -13.60 -6.44 -39.51
CA SER A 178 -14.50 -5.70 -38.62
C SER A 178 -15.73 -5.03 -39.22
N THR A 179 -16.77 -4.89 -38.39
CA THR A 179 -17.69 -3.73 -38.13
C THR A 179 -18.97 -4.36 -37.56
N GLY A 180 -19.45 -4.09 -36.34
CA GLY A 180 -19.76 -2.82 -35.72
C GLY A 180 -21.27 -2.80 -35.40
N SER A 181 -21.60 -2.50 -34.14
CA SER A 181 -22.82 -1.80 -33.69
C SER A 181 -24.22 -2.43 -33.93
N ARG A 182 -25.02 -2.63 -32.86
CA ARG A 182 -26.12 -1.72 -32.48
C ARG A 182 -27.03 -2.27 -31.37
N CYS A 183 -27.45 -1.33 -30.53
CA CYS A 183 -28.58 -1.37 -29.60
C CYS A 183 -29.93 -1.51 -30.32
N THR A 184 -30.85 -2.29 -29.75
CA THR A 184 -32.34 -2.16 -29.63
C THR A 184 -32.86 -3.57 -29.30
N GLY A 185 -33.92 -3.84 -28.57
CA GLY A 185 -35.04 -3.08 -28.04
C GLY A 185 -36.07 -4.11 -27.54
N ILE A 186 -36.93 -3.67 -26.64
CA ILE A 186 -37.97 -4.40 -25.89
C ILE A 186 -38.97 -5.17 -26.78
N ARG A 187 -39.38 -6.37 -26.33
CA ARG A 187 -40.78 -6.74 -26.05
C ARG A 187 -40.86 -7.92 -25.10
#